data_AF-A0A7K3DAV9-F1
#
_entry.id   AF-A0A7K3DAV9-F1
#
_cell.length_a   1.000
_cell.length_b   1.000
_cell.length_c   1.000
_cell.angle_alpha   90.00
_cell.angle_beta   90.00
_cell.angle_gamma   90.00
#
_symmetry.space_group_name_H-M   'P 1'
#
loop_
_entity.id
_entity.type
_entity.pdbx_description
1 polymer ?
#
loop_
_entity_poly.entity_id
_entity_poly.type
_entity_poly.pdbx_seq_one_letter_code
_entity_poly.pdbx_strand_id
1 'polypeptide(L)'
;PGIAGDLWIAGGGKGLLHSTDGGRTFETLTTVKSASALGFGKAKPGTNYQALYLIGTVKDVTGVFRSTDKGATWLRVNDQAHQWGAIGGTGVITGDPDTFGRVYVGTNGRGLQYGDPARR
;
A
#
# COMPACT_ATOMS: atom_id res chain seq x y z
N PRO A 1 -11.75 -1.53 0.40
CA PRO A 1 -12.98 -0.82 0.00
C PRO A 1 -13.83 -1.67 -0.95
N GLY A 2 -15.15 -1.61 -0.82
CA GLY A 2 -16.07 -2.29 -1.75
C GLY A 2 -16.36 -3.77 -1.46
N ILE A 3 -15.67 -4.40 -0.51
CA ILE A 3 -15.95 -5.76 -0.04
C ILE A 3 -16.30 -5.67 1.45
N ALA A 4 -17.53 -6.04 1.80
CA ALA A 4 -17.97 -6.03 3.19
C ALA A 4 -17.17 -7.05 4.01
N GLY A 5 -16.69 -6.65 5.19
CA GLY A 5 -15.93 -7.51 6.08
C GLY A 5 -14.44 -7.71 5.73
N ASP A 6 -13.97 -7.12 4.62
CA ASP A 6 -12.57 -7.16 4.20
C ASP A 6 -11.79 -5.98 4.82
N LEU A 7 -11.02 -6.27 5.86
CA LEU A 7 -10.33 -5.27 6.68
C LEU A 7 -8.81 -5.46 6.65
N TRP A 8 -8.10 -4.35 6.58
CA TRP A 8 -6.63 -4.33 6.60
C TRP A 8 -6.13 -3.42 7.72
N ILE A 9 -5.09 -3.84 8.43
CA ILE A 9 -4.44 -3.05 9.48
C ILE A 9 -2.95 -2.96 9.19
N ALA A 10 -2.45 -1.73 9.02
CA ALA A 10 -1.03 -1.44 9.01
C ALA A 10 -0.50 -1.51 10.45
N GLY A 11 0.07 -2.64 10.83
CA GLY A 11 0.43 -2.98 12.22
C GLY A 11 1.79 -2.46 12.69
N GLY A 12 2.39 -1.49 11.99
CA GLY A 12 3.74 -1.02 12.27
C GLY A 12 4.75 -2.16 12.17
N GLY A 13 5.51 -2.40 13.24
CA GLY A 13 6.48 -3.50 13.31
C GLY A 13 5.86 -4.91 13.32
N LYS A 14 4.54 -5.04 13.45
CA LYS A 14 3.83 -6.34 13.34
C LYS A 14 3.48 -6.72 11.88
N GLY A 15 3.92 -5.91 10.90
CA GLY A 15 3.62 -6.15 9.49
C GLY A 15 2.21 -5.71 9.12
N LEU A 16 1.65 -6.33 8.08
CA LEU A 16 0.33 -6.03 7.55
C LEU A 16 -0.65 -7.15 7.93
N LEU A 17 -1.77 -6.78 8.55
CA LEU A 17 -2.79 -7.75 8.97
C LEU A 17 -4.01 -7.65 8.07
N HIS A 18 -4.62 -8.79 7.79
CA HIS A 18 -5.79 -8.91 6.91
C HIS A 18 -6.87 -9.76 7.57
N SER A 19 -8.11 -9.30 7.50
CA SER A 19 -9.30 -10.01 7.93
C SER A 19 -10.31 -10.05 6.79
N THR A 20 -11.00 -11.19 6.64
CA THR A 20 -12.08 -11.37 5.68
C THR A 20 -13.43 -11.62 6.35
N ASP A 21 -13.48 -11.59 7.68
CA ASP A 21 -14.64 -11.94 8.51
C ASP A 21 -15.15 -10.76 9.35
N GLY A 22 -14.85 -9.53 8.92
CA GLY A 22 -15.25 -8.31 9.64
C GLY A 22 -14.45 -8.04 10.90
N GLY A 23 -13.22 -8.56 10.98
CA GLY A 23 -12.30 -8.30 12.10
C GLY A 23 -12.47 -9.24 13.28
N ARG A 24 -13.16 -10.39 13.12
CA ARG A 24 -13.22 -11.43 14.15
C ARG A 24 -11.87 -12.13 14.27
N THR A 25 -11.22 -12.37 13.13
CA THR A 25 -9.86 -12.92 13.06
C THR A 25 -9.01 -12.11 12.10
N PHE A 26 -7.70 -12.08 12.35
CA PHE A 26 -6.71 -11.44 11.50
C PHE A 26 -5.55 -12.38 11.22
N GLU A 27 -5.19 -12.52 9.95
CA GLU A 27 -3.95 -13.15 9.50
C GLU A 27 -2.88 -12.08 9.32
N THR A 28 -1.64 -12.36 9.75
CA THR A 28 -0.50 -11.47 9.50
C THR A 28 0.21 -11.92 8.22
N LEU A 29 0.30 -11.03 7.23
CA LEU A 29 1.02 -11.31 5.99
C LEU A 29 2.52 -11.30 6.23
N THR A 30 3.16 -12.45 6.01
CA THR A 30 4.61 -12.64 6.14
C THR A 30 5.42 -11.91 5.05
N THR A 31 4.76 -11.43 4.00
CA THR A 31 5.38 -10.68 2.89
C THR A 31 5.75 -9.25 3.29
N VAL A 32 5.23 -8.74 4.41
CA VAL A 32 5.42 -7.36 4.87
C VAL A 32 6.06 -7.37 6.26
N LYS A 33 7.33 -6.94 6.34
CA LYS A 33 8.08 -6.88 7.60
C LYS A 33 7.59 -5.75 8.50
N SER A 34 7.25 -4.61 7.90
CA SER A 34 6.61 -3.49 8.61
C SER A 34 5.63 -2.77 7.70
N ALA A 35 4.54 -2.27 8.27
CA ALA A 35 3.52 -1.51 7.57
C ALA A 35 3.18 -0.24 8.34
N SER A 36 3.55 0.92 7.80
CA SER A 36 3.22 2.22 8.38
C SER A 36 1.84 2.70 7.93
N ALA A 37 1.47 2.44 6.68
CA ALA A 37 0.16 2.81 6.14
C ALA A 37 -0.22 1.92 4.96
N LEU A 38 -1.52 1.71 4.77
CA LEU A 38 -2.09 1.01 3.62
C LEU A 38 -3.20 1.86 3.01
N GLY A 39 -3.20 1.95 1.68
CA GLY A 39 -4.25 2.56 0.88
C GLY A 39 -4.71 1.63 -0.23
N PHE A 40 -5.85 1.96 -0.83
CA PHE A 40 -6.45 1.18 -1.91
C PHE A 40 -6.60 2.05 -3.15
N GLY A 41 -6.50 1.45 -4.33
CA GLY A 41 -6.82 2.11 -5.60
C GLY A 41 -7.56 1.17 -6.56
N LYS A 42 -7.73 1.63 -7.79
CA LYS A 42 -8.38 0.87 -8.85
C LYS A 42 -7.73 -0.50 -9.03
N ALA A 43 -8.56 -1.51 -9.29
CA ALA A 43 -8.10 -2.85 -9.61
C ALA A 43 -7.23 -2.85 -10.88
N LYS A 44 -6.31 -3.81 -10.99
CA LYS A 44 -5.58 -4.04 -12.23
C LYS A 44 -6.58 -4.46 -13.32
N PRO A 45 -6.45 -4.00 -14.57
CA PRO A 45 -7.31 -4.47 -15.65
C PRO A 45 -7.34 -6.01 -15.71
N GLY A 46 -8.55 -6.57 -15.77
CA GLY A 46 -8.77 -8.02 -15.74
C GLY A 46 -8.81 -8.64 -14.33
N THR A 47 -8.72 -7.85 -13.26
CA THR A 47 -8.92 -8.32 -11.88
C THR A 47 -10.02 -7.54 -11.16
N ASN A 48 -10.57 -8.13 -10.10
CA ASN A 48 -11.71 -7.57 -9.36
C ASN A 48 -11.35 -7.09 -7.95
N TYR A 49 -10.07 -7.20 -7.56
CA TYR A 49 -9.60 -6.76 -6.25
C TYR A 49 -8.83 -5.45 -6.37
N GLN A 50 -9.07 -4.52 -5.45
CA GLN A 50 -8.42 -3.22 -5.44
C GLN A 50 -6.90 -3.37 -5.35
N ALA A 51 -6.16 -2.53 -6.07
CA ALA A 51 -4.72 -2.47 -5.88
C ALA A 51 -4.43 -1.96 -4.45
N LEU A 52 -3.49 -2.61 -3.77
CA LEU A 52 -3.01 -2.18 -2.47
C LEU A 52 -1.78 -1.29 -2.65
N TYR A 53 -1.69 -0.22 -1.88
CA TYR A 53 -0.52 0.65 -1.80
C TYR A 53 -0.04 0.74 -0.36
N LEU A 54 1.23 0.43 -0.14
CA LEU A 54 1.83 0.28 1.19
C LEU A 54 3.00 1.25 1.35
N ILE A 55 3.04 1.95 2.48
CA ILE A 55 4.29 2.51 3.03
C ILE A 55 4.78 1.52 4.07
N GLY A 56 5.98 0.97 3.89
CA GLY A 56 6.48 -0.06 4.78
C GLY A 56 7.80 -0.66 4.34
N THR A 57 8.12 -1.82 4.90
CA THR A 57 9.32 -2.61 4.58
C THR A 57 8.94 -3.96 4.00
N VAL A 58 9.40 -4.25 2.79
CA VAL A 58 9.24 -5.54 2.09
C VAL A 58 10.60 -6.01 1.61
N LYS A 59 10.97 -7.27 1.91
CA LYS A 59 12.30 -7.85 1.60
C LYS A 59 13.46 -6.91 2.00
N ASP A 60 13.40 -6.42 3.23
CA ASP A 60 14.36 -5.48 3.84
C ASP A 60 14.53 -4.12 3.14
N VAL A 61 13.67 -3.79 2.18
CA VAL A 61 13.64 -2.49 1.52
C VAL A 61 12.47 -1.68 2.04
N THR A 62 12.75 -0.47 2.53
CA THR A 62 11.73 0.49 2.94
C THR A 62 11.34 1.40 1.77
N GLY A 63 10.05 1.66 1.59
CA GLY A 63 9.56 2.51 0.52
C GLY A 63 8.06 2.43 0.32
N VAL A 64 7.64 2.77 -0.90
CA VAL A 64 6.25 2.67 -1.35
C VAL A 64 6.12 1.46 -2.25
N PHE A 65 5.13 0.61 -1.97
CA PHE A 65 4.91 -0.64 -2.68
C PHE A 65 3.48 -0.73 -3.19
N ARG A 66 3.29 -1.46 -4.29
CA ARG A 66 1.97 -1.83 -4.83
C ARG A 66 1.83 -3.35 -4.88
N SER A 67 0.68 -3.86 -4.46
CA SER A 67 0.24 -5.23 -4.71
C SER A 67 -1.04 -5.23 -5.55
N THR A 68 -1.17 -6.22 -6.43
CA THR A 68 -2.40 -6.46 -7.23
C THR A 68 -2.97 -7.86 -6.99
N ASP A 69 -2.48 -8.55 -5.97
CA ASP A 69 -2.75 -9.95 -5.63
C ASP A 69 -2.97 -10.14 -4.12
N LYS A 70 -3.64 -9.15 -3.50
CA LYS A 70 -3.99 -9.16 -2.07
C LYS A 70 -2.78 -9.31 -1.14
N GLY A 71 -1.67 -8.66 -1.47
CA GLY A 71 -0.46 -8.64 -0.66
C GLY A 71 0.42 -9.89 -0.77
N ALA A 72 0.10 -10.83 -1.66
CA ALA A 72 0.95 -12.00 -1.92
C ALA A 72 2.29 -11.59 -2.54
N THR A 73 2.31 -10.60 -3.44
CA THR A 73 3.53 -10.00 -3.98
C THR A 73 3.47 -8.48 -3.98
N TRP A 74 4.64 -7.85 -3.94
CA TRP A 74 4.79 -6.40 -3.86
C TRP A 74 5.83 -5.90 -4.86
N LEU A 75 5.43 -4.91 -5.64
CA LEU A 75 6.30 -4.13 -6.51
C LEU A 75 6.67 -2.82 -5.81
N ARG A 76 7.96 -2.51 -5.65
CA ARG A 76 8.38 -1.18 -5.20
C ARG A 76 8.07 -0.16 -6.31
N VAL A 77 7.33 0.90 -5.98
CA VAL A 77 6.90 1.94 -6.93
C VAL A 77 7.62 3.27 -6.75
N ASN A 78 8.41 3.41 -5.68
CA ASN A 78 9.38 4.48 -5.54
C ASN A 78 10.82 3.98 -5.76
N ASP A 79 11.78 4.90 -5.81
CA ASP A 79 13.20 4.61 -5.99
C ASP A 79 14.07 5.40 -4.98
N GLN A 80 15.40 5.30 -5.12
CA GLN A 80 16.35 5.94 -4.20
C GLN A 80 16.35 7.47 -4.29
N ALA A 81 16.00 8.05 -5.44
CA ALA A 81 15.89 9.50 -5.61
C ALA A 81 14.54 10.03 -5.07
N HIS A 82 13.53 9.16 -4.97
CA HIS A 82 12.16 9.50 -4.61
C HIS A 82 11.72 8.87 -3.27
N GLN A 83 12.32 9.31 -2.16
CA GLN A 83 11.99 8.82 -0.80
C GLN A 83 11.12 9.78 0.02
N TRP A 84 11.16 11.08 -0.30
CA TRP A 84 10.40 12.17 0.34
C TRP A 84 10.48 12.27 1.87
N GLY A 85 11.52 11.70 2.49
CA GLY A 85 11.79 11.82 3.93
C GLY A 85 10.93 10.89 4.78
N ALA A 86 10.35 11.41 5.87
CA ALA A 86 9.69 10.61 6.91
C ALA A 86 8.24 10.19 6.56
N ILE A 87 8.03 9.65 5.35
CA ILE A 87 6.69 9.24 4.89
C ILE A 87 6.07 8.14 5.77
N GLY A 88 6.90 7.27 6.37
CA GLY A 88 6.45 6.27 7.33
C GLY A 88 5.91 6.86 8.63
N GLY A 89 6.43 8.02 9.08
CA GLY A 89 5.91 8.72 10.25
C GLY A 89 4.64 9.52 9.95
N THR A 90 4.45 9.96 8.70
CA THR A 90 3.22 10.65 8.28
C THR A 90 2.07 9.66 8.11
N GLY A 91 2.35 8.48 7.53
CA GLY A 91 1.38 7.39 7.45
C GLY A 91 0.18 7.65 6.54
N VAL A 92 0.31 8.53 5.54
CA VAL A 92 -0.78 8.90 4.63
C VAL A 92 -0.49 8.41 3.21
N ILE A 93 -1.31 7.48 2.73
CA ILE A 93 -1.25 6.94 1.37
C ILE A 93 -2.63 6.53 0.88
N THR A 94 -2.95 6.80 -0.39
CA THR A 94 -4.13 6.24 -1.05
C THR A 94 -3.86 6.02 -2.53
N GLY A 95 -4.45 4.97 -3.10
CA GLY A 95 -4.52 4.81 -4.54
C GLY A 95 -5.67 5.65 -5.11
N ASP A 96 -5.64 5.88 -6.42
CA ASP A 96 -6.75 6.48 -7.14
C ASP A 96 -7.79 5.41 -7.49
N PRO A 97 -9.10 5.58 -7.16
CA PRO A 97 -10.13 4.61 -7.49
C PRO A 97 -10.47 4.55 -8.99
N ASP A 98 -10.13 5.59 -9.76
CA ASP A 98 -10.50 5.75 -11.16
C ASP A 98 -9.32 5.49 -12.12
N THR A 99 -8.09 5.64 -11.64
CA THR A 99 -6.85 5.47 -12.44
C THR A 99 -5.98 4.33 -11.90
N PHE A 100 -5.89 3.21 -12.62
CA PHE A 100 -5.02 2.10 -12.22
C PHE A 100 -3.55 2.53 -12.20
N GLY A 101 -2.88 2.20 -11.10
CA GLY A 101 -1.46 2.47 -10.92
C GLY A 101 -1.13 3.80 -10.27
N ARG A 102 -2.09 4.73 -10.19
CA ARG A 102 -1.88 6.01 -9.51
C ARG A 102 -1.91 5.87 -7.99
N VAL A 103 -0.95 6.51 -7.33
CA VAL A 103 -0.86 6.60 -5.86
C VAL A 103 -0.58 8.03 -5.43
N TYR A 104 -1.18 8.43 -4.31
CA TYR A 104 -0.94 9.70 -3.62
C TYR A 104 -0.28 9.41 -2.27
N VAL A 105 0.81 10.11 -1.98
CA VAL A 105 1.62 9.94 -0.75
C VAL A 105 1.71 11.27 -0.03
N GLY A 106 1.15 11.33 1.18
CA GLY A 106 1.28 12.48 2.06
C GLY A 106 2.69 12.54 2.64
N THR A 107 3.25 13.73 2.71
CA THR A 107 4.61 13.95 3.21
C THR A 107 4.64 14.99 4.32
N ASN A 108 5.66 14.94 5.16
CA ASN A 108 5.96 16.00 6.11
C ASN A 108 6.93 17.01 5.47
N GLY A 109 6.40 18.16 5.04
CA GLY A 109 7.19 19.28 4.51
C GLY A 109 7.42 19.30 2.99
N ARG A 110 6.88 18.35 2.22
CA ARG A 110 6.97 18.32 0.73
C ARG A 110 5.60 18.21 0.04
N GLY A 111 4.52 18.58 0.74
CA GLY A 111 3.16 18.53 0.22
C GLY A 111 2.65 17.11 -0.06
N LEU A 112 1.79 16.99 -1.07
CA LEU A 112 1.27 15.72 -1.57
C LEU A 112 2.06 15.32 -2.81
N GLN A 113 2.61 14.11 -2.82
CA GLN A 113 3.25 13.53 -4.00
C GLN A 113 2.26 12.60 -4.68
N TYR A 114 2.32 12.49 -6.00
CA TYR A 114 1.61 11.45 -6.74
C TYR A 114 2.54 10.79 -7.75
N GLY A 115 2.24 9.54 -8.12
CA GLY A 115 2.99 8.80 -9.12
C GLY A 115 2.08 7.96 -9.99
N ASP A 116 2.40 7.90 -11.27
CA ASP A 116 1.78 7.02 -12.27
C ASP A 116 2.82 6.00 -12.77
N PRO A 117 2.41 4.80 -13.25
CA PRO A 117 3.33 3.89 -13.93
C PRO A 117 3.95 4.57 -15.14
N ALA A 118 5.26 4.40 -15.33
CA ALA A 118 5.93 4.88 -16.54
C ALA A 118 5.23 4.32 -17.79
N ARG A 119 4.99 5.18 -18.78
CA ARG A 119 4.53 4.72 -20.10
C ARG A 119 5.65 3.89 -20.72
N ARG A 120 5.30 2.73 -21.25
CA ARG A 120 6.20 1.94 -22.10
C ARG A 120 6.31 2.60 -23.47
#